data_AF-A0A4Y2WAS1-F1
#
_entry.id   AF-A0A4Y2WAS1-F1
#
_cell.length_a   1.000
_cell.length_b   1.000
_cell.length_c   1.000
_cell.angle_alpha   90.00
_cell.angle_beta   90.00
_cell.angle_gamma   90.00
#
_symmetry.space_group_name_H-M   'P 1'
#
loop_
_entity.id
_entity.type
_entity.pdbx_description
1 polymer ?
#
loop_
_entity_poly.entity_id
_entity_poly.type
_entity_poly.pdbx_seq_one_letter_code
_entity_poly.pdbx_strand_id
1 'polypeptide(L)'
;MIINGPSQSGKMRLARDIISRQVYDVPIKKVVWCYKIFQPWFHEEKKIKFIAGLPKEDENFDLLIIDDLMNSLTNDTAQMFTVGSHHKNFSIILITQNLFRRTRVARDISLNAHYILLFRNNRDQSQIGCFGRQVFPHRSKFFMDAYKKATAEKYQFLLVDYR
;
A
#
# COMPACT_ATOMS: atom_id res chain seq x y z
N MET A 1 3.22 -2.78 3.96
CA MET A 1 2.16 -1.76 4.11
C MET A 1 1.31 -1.71 2.86
N ILE A 2 0.01 -1.48 2.98
CA ILE A 2 -0.91 -1.28 1.85
C ILE A 2 -1.54 0.11 1.97
N ILE A 3 -1.57 0.85 0.87
CA ILE A 3 -2.30 2.12 0.76
C ILE A 3 -3.46 1.91 -0.22
N ASN A 4 -4.70 1.98 0.29
CA ASN A 4 -5.91 1.71 -0.46
C ASN A 4 -6.80 2.95 -0.62
N GLY A 5 -7.43 3.08 -1.79
CA GLY A 5 -8.41 4.13 -2.08
C GLY A 5 -8.66 4.34 -3.57
N PRO A 6 -9.76 5.01 -3.96
CA PRO A 6 -10.09 5.25 -5.36
C PRO A 6 -9.06 6.17 -6.05
N SER A 7 -9.10 6.25 -7.38
CA SER A 7 -8.32 7.25 -8.13
C SER A 7 -8.48 8.66 -7.55
N GLN A 8 -7.40 9.45 -7.55
CA GLN A 8 -7.36 10.82 -7.01
C GLN A 8 -7.60 10.95 -5.48
N SER A 9 -7.58 9.85 -4.72
CA SER A 9 -7.79 9.91 -3.26
C SER A 9 -6.60 10.43 -2.45
N GLY A 10 -5.42 10.62 -3.06
CA GLY A 10 -4.19 11.09 -2.38
C GLY A 10 -3.15 10.02 -2.05
N LYS A 11 -3.36 8.75 -2.46
CA LYS A 11 -2.44 7.64 -2.15
C LYS A 11 -0.98 7.89 -2.54
N MET A 12 -0.78 8.37 -3.78
CA MET A 12 0.56 8.64 -4.30
C MET A 12 1.26 9.77 -3.56
N ARG A 13 0.50 10.82 -3.20
CA ARG A 13 1.01 11.91 -2.37
C ARG A 13 1.47 11.40 -1.02
N LEU A 14 0.67 10.54 -0.36
CA LEU A 14 1.04 9.94 0.90
C LEU A 14 2.31 9.08 0.79
N ALA A 15 2.44 8.26 -0.25
CA ALA A 15 3.66 7.48 -0.46
C ALA A 15 4.91 8.36 -0.65
N ARG A 16 4.78 9.47 -1.39
CA ARG A 16 5.85 10.48 -1.53
C ARG A 16 6.17 11.17 -0.20
N ASP A 17 5.16 11.52 0.58
CA ASP A 17 5.32 12.14 1.91
C ASP A 17 6.03 11.19 2.89
N ILE A 18 5.75 9.90 2.82
CA ILE A 18 6.43 8.87 3.62
C ILE A 18 7.92 8.80 3.28
N ILE A 19 8.28 8.86 1.99
CA ILE A 19 9.67 8.88 1.55
C ILE A 19 10.36 10.17 1.99
N SER A 20 9.74 11.33 1.77
CA SER A 20 10.36 12.63 2.02
C SER A 20 10.56 12.91 3.50
N ARG A 21 9.61 12.48 4.35
CA ARG A 21 9.66 12.69 5.80
C ARG A 21 10.48 11.65 6.55
N GLN A 22 10.92 10.57 5.88
CA GLN A 22 11.72 9.50 6.50
C GLN A 22 11.05 8.94 7.77
N VAL A 23 9.78 8.57 7.66
CA VAL A 23 8.93 8.15 8.82
C VAL A 23 9.33 6.79 9.43
N TYR A 24 10.40 6.18 8.95
CA TYR A 24 10.90 4.88 9.41
C TYR A 24 12.04 5.10 10.40
N ASP A 25 12.13 4.23 11.41
CA ASP A 25 13.20 4.29 12.42
C ASP A 25 14.60 4.17 11.78
N VAL A 26 14.69 3.34 10.73
CA VAL A 26 15.89 3.20 9.90
C VAL A 26 15.73 4.09 8.65
N PRO A 27 16.65 5.03 8.40
CA PRO A 27 16.59 5.89 7.22
C PRO A 27 16.60 5.09 5.91
N ILE A 28 15.66 5.41 5.03
CA ILE A 28 15.52 4.80 3.71
C ILE A 28 16.43 5.53 2.73
N LYS A 29 17.43 4.81 2.18
CA LYS A 29 18.41 5.35 1.24
C LYS A 29 18.13 4.93 -0.20
N LYS A 30 17.61 3.73 -0.41
CA LYS A 30 17.34 3.13 -1.72
C LYS A 30 15.86 2.87 -1.91
N VAL A 31 15.21 3.72 -2.72
CA VAL A 31 13.79 3.57 -3.06
C VAL A 31 13.67 3.06 -4.50
N VAL A 32 12.92 1.97 -4.67
CA VAL A 32 12.49 1.48 -5.99
C VAL A 32 10.98 1.68 -6.12
N TRP A 33 10.56 2.35 -7.18
CA TRP A 33 9.16 2.60 -7.50
C TRP A 33 8.78 1.89 -8.79
N CYS A 34 8.00 0.83 -8.64
CA CYS A 34 7.45 0.02 -9.71
C CYS A 34 6.12 0.61 -10.20
N TYR A 35 6.00 0.87 -11.50
CA TYR A 35 4.83 1.52 -12.09
C TYR A 35 4.35 0.81 -13.36
N LYS A 36 3.08 1.00 -13.70
CA LYS A 36 2.52 0.54 -14.98
C LYS A 36 2.63 1.57 -16.11
N ILE A 37 2.30 2.82 -15.81
CA ILE A 37 2.30 3.94 -16.77
C ILE A 37 3.24 5.02 -16.26
N PHE A 38 4.10 5.53 -17.16
CA PHE A 38 5.03 6.60 -16.85
C PHE A 38 4.29 7.88 -16.46
N GLN A 39 4.80 8.60 -15.46
CA GLN A 39 4.21 9.87 -15.01
C GLN A 39 5.27 10.98 -15.03
N PRO A 40 4.92 12.21 -15.49
CA PRO A 40 5.90 13.28 -15.66
C PRO A 40 6.72 13.62 -14.40
N TRP A 41 6.11 13.54 -13.22
CA TRP A 41 6.76 13.85 -11.93
C TRP A 41 7.91 12.90 -11.58
N PHE A 42 8.03 11.74 -12.24
CA PHE A 42 9.14 10.82 -12.01
C PHE A 42 10.50 11.50 -12.28
N HIS A 43 10.55 12.46 -13.22
CA HIS A 43 11.78 13.21 -13.51
C HIS A 43 12.21 14.15 -12.37
N GLU A 44 11.29 14.53 -11.49
CA GLU A 44 11.55 15.43 -10.36
C GLU A 44 12.27 14.68 -9.21
N GLU A 45 12.12 13.36 -9.13
CA GLU A 45 12.53 12.54 -7.98
C GLU A 45 13.79 11.73 -8.28
N LYS A 46 14.95 12.40 -8.38
CA LYS A 46 16.24 11.76 -8.72
C LYS A 46 16.72 10.69 -7.74
N LYS A 47 16.17 10.67 -6.52
CA LYS A 47 16.52 9.69 -5.46
C LYS A 47 15.72 8.40 -5.55
N ILE A 48 14.72 8.34 -6.44
CA ILE A 48 13.85 7.18 -6.62
C ILE A 48 14.23 6.51 -7.94
N LYS A 49 14.50 5.20 -7.89
CA LYS A 49 14.67 4.39 -9.08
C LYS A 49 13.30 3.93 -9.57
N PHE A 50 12.86 4.45 -10.71
CA PHE A 50 11.60 4.07 -11.33
C PHE A 50 11.78 2.87 -12.27
N ILE A 51 10.95 1.84 -12.11
CA ILE A 51 10.98 0.61 -12.92
C ILE A 51 9.58 0.37 -13.49
N ALA A 52 9.47 0.15 -14.80
CA ALA A 52 8.22 -0.29 -15.41
C ALA A 52 7.99 -1.78 -15.12
N GLY A 53 6.84 -2.14 -14.55
CA GLY A 53 6.53 -3.51 -14.13
C GLY A 53 7.08 -3.84 -12.74
N LEU A 54 7.25 -5.14 -12.45
CA LEU A 54 7.73 -5.64 -11.16
C LEU A 54 9.27 -5.59 -11.05
N PRO A 55 9.82 -5.53 -9.82
CA PRO A 55 11.28 -5.55 -9.65
C PRO A 55 11.84 -6.94 -10.01
N LYS A 56 13.10 -6.98 -10.42
CA LYS A 56 13.85 -8.24 -10.56
C LYS A 56 14.31 -8.72 -9.19
N GLU A 57 14.52 -10.03 -9.03
CA GLU A 57 14.90 -10.64 -7.73
C GLU A 57 16.20 -10.09 -7.13
N ASP A 58 17.12 -9.62 -7.97
CA ASP A 58 18.45 -9.13 -7.57
C ASP A 58 18.49 -7.63 -7.23
N GLU A 59 17.36 -6.92 -7.31
CA GLU A 59 17.31 -5.50 -6.98
C GLU A 59 17.50 -5.29 -5.47
N ASN A 60 18.48 -4.46 -5.10
CA ASN A 60 18.74 -4.09 -3.71
C ASN A 60 18.06 -2.76 -3.38
N PHE A 61 17.08 -2.79 -2.48
CA PHE A 61 16.29 -1.63 -2.06
C PHE A 61 15.98 -1.69 -0.57
N ASP A 62 15.86 -0.51 0.06
CA ASP A 62 15.38 -0.36 1.44
C ASP A 62 13.84 -0.23 1.45
N LEU A 63 13.29 0.36 0.38
CA LEU A 63 11.85 0.53 0.19
C LEU A 63 11.45 0.21 -1.26
N LEU A 64 10.52 -0.72 -1.40
CA LEU A 64 9.85 -1.05 -2.66
C LEU A 64 8.43 -0.49 -2.66
N ILE A 65 8.08 0.27 -3.70
CA ILE A 65 6.73 0.76 -3.94
C ILE A 65 6.18 0.09 -5.19
N ILE A 66 5.00 -0.53 -5.07
CA ILE A 66 4.29 -1.17 -6.17
C ILE A 66 3.02 -0.37 -6.43
N ASP A 67 2.99 0.37 -7.56
CA ASP A 67 1.88 1.27 -7.91
C ASP A 67 1.12 0.80 -9.15
N ASP A 68 -0.18 0.54 -8.97
CA ASP A 68 -1.13 0.10 -10.00
C ASP A 68 -0.73 -1.19 -10.75
N LEU A 69 0.11 -2.02 -10.15
CA LEU A 69 0.56 -3.31 -10.68
C LEU A 69 -0.17 -4.51 -10.07
N MET A 70 -1.35 -4.29 -9.47
CA MET A 70 -2.10 -5.36 -8.80
C MET A 70 -2.40 -6.57 -9.70
N ASN A 71 -2.63 -6.35 -11.00
CA ASN A 71 -2.87 -7.44 -11.95
C ASN A 71 -1.61 -8.22 -12.33
N SER A 72 -0.44 -7.65 -12.06
CA SER A 72 0.86 -8.21 -12.40
C SER A 72 1.51 -8.92 -11.21
N LEU A 73 0.90 -8.87 -10.02
CA LEU A 73 1.45 -9.49 -8.80
C LEU A 73 1.62 -11.00 -8.97
N THR A 74 2.80 -11.49 -8.62
CA THR A 74 3.17 -12.91 -8.68
C THR A 74 3.30 -13.51 -7.28
N ASN A 75 3.51 -14.83 -7.20
CA ASN A 75 3.83 -15.50 -5.94
C ASN A 75 5.10 -14.94 -5.30
N ASP A 76 6.10 -14.55 -6.10
CA ASP A 76 7.35 -13.95 -5.61
C ASP A 76 7.07 -12.62 -4.92
N THR A 77 6.13 -11.83 -5.47
CA THR A 77 5.70 -10.58 -4.81
C THR A 77 5.04 -10.87 -3.46
N ALA A 78 4.22 -11.92 -3.35
CA ALA A 78 3.66 -12.33 -2.07
C ALA A 78 4.74 -12.82 -1.09
N GLN A 79 5.73 -13.57 -1.56
CA GLN A 79 6.87 -13.98 -0.75
C GLN A 79 7.72 -12.80 -0.26
N MET A 80 7.85 -11.74 -1.06
CA MET A 80 8.48 -10.50 -0.60
C MET A 80 7.72 -9.87 0.57
N PHE A 81 6.37 -9.88 0.52
CA PHE A 81 5.51 -9.42 1.61
C PHE A 81 5.63 -10.26 2.89
N THR A 82 5.90 -11.56 2.77
CA THR A 82 6.06 -12.46 3.93
C THR A 82 7.51 -12.54 4.40
N VAL A 83 8.36 -13.21 3.64
CA VAL A 83 9.73 -13.58 4.02
C VAL A 83 10.72 -12.44 3.76
N GLY A 84 10.56 -11.74 2.64
CA GLY A 84 11.49 -10.71 2.20
C GLY A 84 11.63 -9.57 3.20
N SER A 85 10.51 -9.03 3.69
CA SER A 85 10.54 -7.90 4.62
C SER A 85 11.17 -8.23 5.98
N HIS A 86 10.98 -9.46 6.49
CA HIS A 86 11.52 -9.88 7.78
C HIS A 86 13.01 -10.25 7.73
N HIS A 87 13.49 -10.85 6.63
CA HIS A 87 14.87 -11.36 6.55
C HIS A 87 15.84 -10.46 5.77
N LYS A 88 15.35 -9.64 4.83
CA LYS A 88 16.19 -8.78 3.98
C LYS A 88 16.13 -7.29 4.36
N ASN A 89 15.54 -6.96 5.53
CA ASN A 89 15.49 -5.62 6.13
C ASN A 89 15.02 -4.51 5.16
N PHE A 90 13.98 -4.81 4.37
CA PHE A 90 13.36 -3.83 3.46
C PHE A 90 11.87 -3.71 3.72
N SER A 91 11.31 -2.56 3.36
CA SER A 91 9.88 -2.29 3.45
C SER A 91 9.19 -2.35 2.09
N ILE A 92 7.92 -2.74 2.07
CA ILE A 92 7.09 -2.72 0.85
C ILE A 92 5.83 -1.88 1.08
N ILE A 93 5.51 -1.05 0.08
CA ILE A 93 4.25 -0.32 -0.02
C ILE A 93 3.53 -0.79 -1.29
N LEU A 94 2.38 -1.43 -1.13
CA LEU A 94 1.46 -1.69 -2.23
C LEU A 94 0.40 -0.59 -2.30
N ILE A 95 0.36 0.14 -3.40
CA ILE A 95 -0.69 1.13 -3.69
C ILE A 95 -1.76 0.44 -4.53
N THR A 96 -3.00 0.44 -4.03
CA THR A 96 -4.12 -0.24 -4.69
C THR A 96 -5.42 0.55 -4.61
N GLN A 97 -6.31 0.31 -5.59
CA GLN A 97 -7.67 0.81 -5.58
C GLN A 97 -8.66 -0.20 -4.97
N ASN A 98 -8.30 -1.48 -4.89
CA ASN A 98 -9.19 -2.56 -4.51
C ASN A 98 -8.48 -3.48 -3.51
N LEU A 99 -8.99 -3.54 -2.27
CA LEU A 99 -8.49 -4.42 -1.21
C LEU A 99 -8.70 -5.90 -1.53
N PHE A 100 -9.82 -6.24 -2.19
CA PHE A 100 -10.22 -7.62 -2.50
C PHE A 100 -10.11 -7.92 -3.99
N ARG A 101 -9.06 -7.42 -4.63
CA ARG A 101 -8.83 -7.71 -6.05
C ARG A 101 -8.69 -9.23 -6.22
N ARG A 102 -9.34 -9.77 -7.24
CA ARG A 102 -9.37 -11.21 -7.53
C ARG A 102 -8.06 -11.66 -8.19
N THR A 103 -6.93 -11.52 -7.50
CA THR A 103 -5.68 -12.18 -7.88
C THR A 103 -5.36 -13.25 -6.85
N ARG A 104 -4.74 -14.35 -7.30
CA ARG A 104 -4.42 -15.51 -6.44
C ARG A 104 -3.64 -15.11 -5.19
N VAL A 105 -2.79 -14.09 -5.31
CA VAL A 105 -1.86 -13.64 -4.27
C VAL A 105 -2.35 -12.46 -3.44
N ALA A 106 -3.42 -11.77 -3.86
CA ALA A 106 -3.89 -10.56 -3.15
C ALA A 106 -4.30 -10.85 -1.71
N ARG A 107 -4.93 -12.01 -1.47
CA ARG A 107 -5.33 -12.42 -0.12
C ARG A 107 -4.11 -12.59 0.78
N ASP A 108 -3.10 -13.31 0.31
CA ASP A 108 -1.89 -13.58 1.10
C ASP A 108 -1.13 -12.28 1.38
N ILE A 109 -1.00 -11.40 0.38
CA ILE A 109 -0.40 -10.06 0.56
C ILE A 109 -1.17 -9.25 1.62
N SER A 110 -2.50 -9.26 1.56
CA SER A 110 -3.33 -8.51 2.51
C SER A 110 -3.23 -9.05 3.93
N LEU A 111 -3.14 -10.37 4.11
CA LEU A 111 -3.03 -11.00 5.42
C LEU A 111 -1.66 -10.78 6.07
N ASN A 112 -0.61 -10.62 5.27
CA ASN A 112 0.76 -10.39 5.74
C ASN A 112 1.13 -8.89 5.80
N ALA A 113 0.18 -7.99 5.51
CA ALA A 113 0.42 -6.57 5.60
C ALA A 113 0.33 -6.09 7.07
N HIS A 114 1.42 -5.56 7.61
CA HIS A 114 1.45 -4.96 8.96
C HIS A 114 0.55 -3.73 9.12
N TYR A 115 0.43 -2.92 8.06
CA TYR A 115 -0.33 -1.68 8.09
C TYR A 115 -1.18 -1.57 6.83
N ILE A 116 -2.43 -1.14 6.99
CA ILE A 116 -3.34 -0.81 5.90
C ILE A 116 -3.89 0.60 6.10
N LEU A 117 -3.66 1.47 5.11
CA LEU A 117 -4.12 2.85 5.09
C LEU A 117 -5.32 2.96 4.15
N LEU A 118 -6.48 3.29 4.70
CA LEU A 118 -7.75 3.33 4.00
C LEU A 118 -8.19 4.76 3.75
N PHE A 119 -8.07 5.22 2.50
CA PHE A 119 -8.64 6.49 2.07
C PHE A 119 -10.16 6.39 1.89
N ARG A 120 -10.82 7.56 1.84
CA ARG A 120 -12.25 7.67 1.56
C ARG A 120 -12.62 7.02 0.23
N ASN A 121 -13.57 6.09 0.22
CA ASN A 121 -14.14 5.48 -0.97
C ASN A 121 -15.68 5.60 -0.99
N ASN A 122 -16.22 6.69 -1.55
CA ASN A 122 -17.67 6.91 -1.59
C ASN A 122 -18.41 5.91 -2.50
N ARG A 123 -17.72 5.26 -3.44
CA ARG A 123 -18.34 4.39 -4.45
C ARG A 123 -18.61 2.99 -3.91
N ASP A 124 -17.63 2.40 -3.22
CA ASP A 124 -17.71 1.02 -2.74
C ASP A 124 -17.42 0.92 -1.24
N GLN A 125 -18.41 1.32 -0.44
CA GLN A 125 -18.39 1.15 1.01
C GLN A 125 -18.53 -0.31 1.43
N SER A 126 -19.02 -1.18 0.55
CA SER A 126 -19.20 -2.61 0.84
C SER A 126 -17.85 -3.30 1.06
N GLN A 127 -16.84 -2.90 0.30
CA GLN A 127 -15.45 -3.32 0.48
C GLN A 127 -14.95 -2.96 1.88
N ILE A 128 -15.10 -1.70 2.30
CA ILE A 128 -14.65 -1.27 3.64
C ILE A 128 -15.42 -2.00 4.75
N GLY A 129 -16.73 -2.21 4.56
CA GLY A 129 -17.54 -2.98 5.52
C GLY A 129 -17.15 -4.45 5.61
N CYS A 130 -16.80 -5.09 4.50
CA CYS A 130 -16.29 -6.46 4.48
C CYS A 130 -14.94 -6.55 5.19
N PHE A 131 -14.03 -5.62 4.89
CA PHE A 131 -12.74 -5.51 5.57
C PHE A 131 -12.92 -5.29 7.08
N GLY A 132 -13.77 -4.35 7.49
CA GLY A 132 -14.07 -4.08 8.89
C GLY A 132 -14.61 -5.30 9.65
N ARG A 133 -15.40 -6.16 9.01
CA ARG A 133 -15.83 -7.44 9.60
C ARG A 133 -14.70 -8.46 9.73
N GLN A 134 -13.71 -8.45 8.83
CA GLN A 134 -12.56 -9.35 8.93
C GLN A 134 -11.62 -8.94 10.08
N VAL A 135 -11.38 -7.63 10.25
CA VAL A 135 -10.44 -7.11 11.26
C VAL A 135 -11.10 -6.89 12.63
N PHE A 136 -12.38 -6.52 12.65
CA PHE A 136 -13.17 -6.31 13.87
C PHE A 136 -14.50 -7.09 13.83
N PRO A 137 -14.49 -8.44 13.90
CA PRO A 137 -15.68 -9.28 13.70
C PRO A 137 -16.87 -8.90 14.59
N HIS A 138 -16.61 -8.64 15.87
CA HIS A 138 -17.64 -8.28 16.85
C HIS A 138 -17.89 -6.76 16.97
N ARG A 139 -17.13 -5.93 16.24
CA ARG A 139 -17.15 -4.46 16.37
C ARG A 139 -17.15 -3.75 15.00
N SER A 140 -17.69 -4.38 13.96
CA SER A 140 -17.70 -3.83 12.60
C SER A 140 -18.42 -2.48 12.48
N LYS A 141 -19.47 -2.22 13.27
CA LYS A 141 -20.13 -0.90 13.33
C LYS A 141 -19.19 0.19 13.86
N PHE A 142 -18.44 -0.12 14.91
CA PHE A 142 -17.43 0.79 15.48
C PHE A 142 -16.34 1.09 14.46
N PHE A 143 -15.84 0.05 13.75
CA PHE A 143 -14.86 0.24 12.68
C PHE A 143 -15.38 1.18 11.58
N MET A 144 -16.62 0.98 11.12
CA MET A 144 -17.20 1.83 10.08
C MET A 144 -17.42 3.27 10.53
N ASP A 145 -17.76 3.49 11.81
CA ASP A 145 -17.87 4.83 12.38
C ASP A 145 -16.49 5.53 12.46
N ALA A 146 -15.48 4.81 12.96
CA ALA A 146 -14.10 5.31 13.00
C ALA A 146 -13.58 5.64 11.59
N TYR A 147 -13.84 4.77 10.61
CA TYR A 147 -13.49 5.02 9.21
C TYR A 147 -14.15 6.29 8.67
N LYS A 148 -15.46 6.47 8.90
CA LYS A 148 -16.19 7.67 8.44
C LYS A 148 -15.62 8.95 9.06
N LYS A 149 -15.31 8.92 10.35
CA LYS A 149 -14.72 10.08 11.07
C LYS A 149 -13.30 10.37 10.58
N ALA A 150 -12.45 9.34 10.47
CA ALA A 150 -11.06 9.47 10.04
C ALA A 150 -10.90 9.86 8.56
N THR A 151 -11.95 9.68 7.75
CA THR A 151 -11.94 10.01 6.31
C THR A 151 -12.94 11.11 5.95
N ALA A 152 -13.37 11.90 6.93
CA ALA A 152 -14.34 12.97 6.74
C ALA A 152 -13.80 14.05 5.77
N GLU A 153 -12.53 14.44 5.95
CA GLU A 153 -11.87 15.44 5.12
C GLU A 153 -11.13 14.84 3.92
N LYS A 154 -10.85 15.70 2.94
CA LYS A 154 -10.10 15.31 1.74
C LYS A 154 -8.68 14.86 2.11
N TYR A 155 -8.21 13.82 1.43
CA TYR A 155 -6.87 13.26 1.57
C TYR A 155 -6.54 12.69 2.96
N GLN A 156 -7.54 12.54 3.84
CA GLN A 156 -7.39 11.79 5.07
C GLN A 156 -7.64 10.29 4.87
N PHE A 157 -7.08 9.50 5.77
CA PHE A 157 -7.12 8.05 5.74
C PHE A 157 -7.25 7.50 7.15
N LEU A 158 -7.87 6.32 7.27
CA LEU A 158 -7.79 5.52 8.49
C LEU A 158 -6.56 4.61 8.41
N LEU A 159 -5.64 4.71 9.36
CA LEU A 159 -4.58 3.73 9.55
C LEU A 159 -5.11 2.55 10.37
N VAL A 160 -4.94 1.35 9.85
CA VAL A 160 -5.23 0.08 10.53
C VAL A 160 -3.90 -0.63 10.77
N ASP A 161 -3.61 -0.85 12.04
CA ASP A 161 -2.40 -1.52 12.51
C ASP A 161 -2.73 -2.96 12.94
N TYR A 162 -1.96 -3.91 12.44
CA TYR A 162 -2.08 -5.34 12.76
C TYR A 162 -1.02 -5.83 13.75
N ARG A 163 -0.14 -4.94 14.21
CA ARG A 163 0.95 -5.26 15.11
C ARG A 163 0.56 -5.11 16.58
#